data_AF-A0AAW1T177-F1
#
_entry.id   AF-A0AAW1T177-F1
#
_cell.length_a   1.000
_cell.length_b   1.000
_cell.length_c   1.000
_cell.angle_alpha   90.00
_cell.angle_beta   90.00
_cell.angle_gamma   90.00
#
_symmetry.space_group_name_H-M   'P 1'
#
loop_
_entity.id
_entity.type
_entity.pdbx_description
1 polymer ?
#
loop_
_entity_poly.entity_id
_entity_poly.type
_entity_poly.pdbx_seq_one_letter_code
_entity_poly.pdbx_strand_id
1 'polypeptide(L)'
;MNRSTLSLLPEEVLLQVLSLVPFNERRTSIPLVCKQFRGLARGSSTLWSNCTICARPCKSYFRVMRWLSNHGSAVKDLDLIIFEDAGPQQAWARGAVGLLALTPNLQKLSINDGSQDVLFFRAEASVKLAAAEVI
;
A
#
# COMPACT_ATOMS: atom_id res chain seq x y z
N MET A 1 -26.66 -8.83 -25.38
CA MET A 1 -25.37 -8.58 -24.69
C MET A 1 -25.62 -8.70 -23.18
N ASN A 2 -25.22 -9.81 -22.56
CA ASN A 2 -25.39 -10.03 -21.13
C ASN A 2 -24.46 -9.08 -20.37
N ARG A 3 -25.01 -7.99 -19.82
CA ARG A 3 -24.30 -7.22 -18.78
C ARG A 3 -24.02 -8.21 -17.65
N SER A 4 -22.74 -8.45 -17.36
CA SER A 4 -22.32 -9.22 -16.20
C SER A 4 -23.02 -8.64 -14.97
N THR A 5 -23.71 -9.50 -14.22
CA THR A 5 -24.54 -9.17 -13.03
C THR A 5 -23.81 -8.31 -12.02
N LEU A 6 -22.47 -8.38 -11.96
CA LEU A 6 -21.61 -7.53 -11.14
C LEU A 6 -21.74 -6.03 -11.44
N SER A 7 -22.07 -5.62 -12.67
CA SER A 7 -22.26 -4.20 -13.03
C SER A 7 -23.54 -3.58 -12.48
N LEU A 8 -24.43 -4.39 -11.92
CA LEU A 8 -25.67 -3.94 -11.28
C LEU A 8 -25.50 -3.74 -9.77
N LEU A 9 -24.36 -4.14 -9.20
CA LEU A 9 -24.08 -3.94 -7.78
C LEU A 9 -23.78 -2.47 -7.49
N PRO A 10 -24.21 -1.94 -6.32
CA PRO A 10 -23.79 -0.63 -5.84
C PRO A 10 -22.26 -0.53 -5.76
N GLU A 11 -21.75 0.67 -5.98
CA GLU A 11 -20.30 0.94 -5.96
C GLU A 11 -19.67 0.58 -4.60
N GLU A 12 -20.39 0.85 -3.51
CA GLU A 12 -19.94 0.57 -2.15
C GLU A 12 -19.71 -0.93 -1.93
N VAL A 13 -20.60 -1.76 -2.47
CA VAL A 13 -20.50 -3.22 -2.41
C VAL A 13 -19.31 -3.70 -3.24
N LEU A 14 -19.13 -3.15 -4.44
CA LEU A 14 -17.98 -3.47 -5.28
C LEU A 14 -16.66 -3.10 -4.60
N LEU A 15 -16.59 -1.95 -3.94
CA LEU A 15 -15.40 -1.51 -3.21
C LEU A 15 -15.09 -2.42 -2.02
N GLN A 16 -16.11 -2.88 -1.29
CA GLN A 16 -15.94 -3.87 -0.22
C GLN A 16 -15.44 -5.22 -0.74
N VAL A 17 -15.97 -5.70 -1.88
CA VAL A 17 -15.48 -6.95 -2.48
C VAL A 17 -14.04 -6.79 -2.97
N LEU A 18 -13.75 -5.68 -3.65
CA LEU A 18 -12.42 -5.42 -4.18
C LEU A 18 -11.38 -5.22 -3.06
N SER A 19 -11.76 -4.68 -1.89
CA SER A 19 -10.82 -4.48 -0.77
C SER A 19 -10.31 -5.80 -0.18
N LEU A 20 -11.04 -6.91 -0.36
CA LEU A 20 -10.63 -8.25 0.05
C LEU A 20 -9.58 -8.87 -0.90
N VAL A 21 -9.41 -8.32 -2.10
CA VAL A 21 -8.44 -8.81 -3.09
C VAL A 21 -7.02 -8.40 -2.65
N PRO A 22 -6.00 -9.26 -2.79
CA PRO A 22 -4.62 -8.89 -2.48
C PRO A 22 -4.16 -7.62 -3.21
N PHE A 23 -3.31 -6.82 -2.56
CA PHE A 23 -2.85 -5.53 -3.08
C PHE A 23 -2.33 -5.60 -4.52
N ASN A 24 -1.49 -6.60 -4.80
CA ASN A 24 -0.89 -6.74 -6.13
C ASN A 24 -1.96 -6.96 -7.20
N GLU A 25 -2.93 -7.83 -6.95
CA GLU A 25 -4.04 -8.11 -7.87
C GLU A 25 -4.98 -6.91 -8.02
N ARG A 26 -5.29 -6.21 -6.91
CA ARG A 26 -6.03 -4.94 -6.95
C ARG A 26 -5.36 -3.91 -7.87
N ARG A 27 -4.03 -3.81 -7.79
CA ARG A 27 -3.26 -2.81 -8.54
C ARG A 27 -3.08 -3.17 -10.01
N THR A 28 -2.85 -4.44 -10.33
CA THR A 28 -2.46 -4.87 -11.69
C THR A 28 -3.60 -5.47 -12.49
N SER A 29 -4.51 -6.20 -11.86
CA SER A 29 -5.49 -7.05 -12.54
C SER A 29 -6.87 -6.42 -12.57
N ILE A 30 -7.35 -5.89 -11.45
CA ILE A 30 -8.68 -5.27 -11.33
C ILE A 30 -8.93 -4.14 -12.36
N PRO A 31 -7.98 -3.21 -12.63
CA PRO A 31 -8.20 -2.14 -13.62
C PRO A 31 -8.28 -2.63 -15.08
N LEU A 32 -7.97 -3.91 -15.32
CA LEU A 32 -8.01 -4.55 -16.63
C LEU A 32 -9.33 -5.28 -16.89
N VAL A 33 -10.15 -5.53 -15.86
CA VAL A 33 -11.43 -6.26 -15.99
C VAL A 33 -12.43 -5.48 -16.83
N CYS A 34 -12.70 -4.23 -16.45
CA CYS A 34 -13.63 -3.36 -17.17
C CYS A 34 -13.39 -1.88 -16.84
N LYS A 35 -14.07 -0.97 -17.55
CA LYS A 35 -13.98 0.49 -17.32
C LYS A 35 -14.43 0.90 -15.92
N GLN A 36 -15.47 0.26 -15.38
CA GLN A 36 -15.98 0.53 -14.04
C GLN A 36 -14.90 0.23 -12.99
N PHE A 37 -14.32 -0.97 -13.02
CA PHE A 37 -13.30 -1.40 -12.05
C PHE A 37 -12.02 -0.56 -12.17
N ARG A 38 -11.66 -0.12 -13.38
CA ARG A 38 -10.58 0.85 -13.59
C ARG A 38 -10.87 2.19 -12.93
N GLY A 39 -12.11 2.68 -13.00
CA GLY A 39 -12.56 3.89 -12.32
C GLY A 39 -12.42 3.76 -10.80
N LEU A 40 -12.96 2.67 -10.25
CA LEU A 40 -12.88 2.37 -8.82
C LEU A 40 -11.44 2.30 -8.32
N ALA A 41 -10.58 1.57 -9.05
CA ALA A 41 -9.18 1.43 -8.68
C ALA A 41 -8.39 2.75 -8.71
N ARG A 42 -8.78 3.74 -9.51
CA ARG A 42 -8.10 5.03 -9.57
C ARG A 42 -8.68 6.09 -8.63
N GLY A 43 -9.99 6.09 -8.44
CA GLY A 43 -10.70 7.17 -7.74
C GLY A 43 -11.06 6.86 -6.29
N SER A 44 -11.08 5.60 -5.89
CA SER A 44 -11.58 5.22 -4.57
C SER A 44 -10.49 5.27 -3.51
N SER A 45 -10.64 6.19 -2.55
CA SER A 45 -9.77 6.24 -1.37
C SER A 45 -10.01 5.09 -0.41
N THR A 46 -11.25 4.57 -0.33
CA THR A 46 -11.59 3.45 0.56
C THR A 46 -10.92 2.16 0.12
N LEU A 47 -10.77 1.94 -1.19
CA LEU A 47 -10.09 0.76 -1.73
C LEU A 47 -8.62 0.67 -1.26
N TRP A 48 -7.93 1.79 -1.12
CA TRP A 48 -6.50 1.84 -0.80
C TRP A 48 -6.20 2.13 0.67
N SER A 49 -7.23 2.26 1.51
CA SER A 49 -7.09 2.54 2.94
C SER A 49 -6.18 1.55 3.65
N ASN A 50 -6.33 0.25 3.36
CA ASN A 50 -5.56 -0.83 3.96
C ASN A 50 -4.79 -1.60 2.89
N CYS A 51 -3.47 -1.52 2.96
CA CYS A 51 -2.58 -2.08 1.95
C CYS A 51 -1.49 -2.95 2.59
N THR A 52 -1.43 -4.21 2.19
CA THR A 52 -0.30 -5.10 2.47
C THR A 52 0.52 -5.27 1.20
N ILE A 53 1.74 -4.74 1.20
CA ILE A 53 2.63 -4.73 0.06
C ILE A 53 3.78 -5.70 0.32
N CYS A 54 3.81 -6.76 -0.46
CA CYS A 54 4.92 -7.69 -0.55
C CYS A 54 5.97 -7.17 -1.52
N ALA A 55 7.15 -6.80 -1.01
CA ALA A 55 8.23 -6.20 -1.79
C ALA A 55 9.51 -7.05 -1.71
N ARG A 56 10.13 -7.31 -2.86
CA ARG A 56 11.53 -7.79 -2.90
C ARG A 56 12.50 -6.59 -2.99
N PRO A 57 13.67 -6.62 -2.31
CA PRO A 57 14.61 -5.50 -2.27
C PRO A 57 14.98 -4.94 -3.66
N CYS A 58 15.28 -3.64 -3.69
CA CYS A 58 15.79 -2.84 -4.82
C CYS A 58 14.80 -2.51 -5.98
N LYS A 59 14.08 -3.47 -6.56
CA LYS A 59 13.19 -3.17 -7.72
C LYS A 59 11.77 -2.75 -7.32
N SER A 60 11.35 -3.14 -6.12
CA SER A 60 9.98 -2.90 -5.65
C SER A 60 9.82 -1.50 -5.04
N TYR A 61 10.89 -0.94 -4.47
CA TYR A 61 10.86 0.36 -3.79
C TYR A 61 10.33 1.48 -4.70
N PHE A 62 10.94 1.69 -5.88
CA PHE A 62 10.49 2.74 -6.81
C PHE A 62 9.05 2.53 -7.30
N ARG A 63 8.61 1.28 -7.44
CA ARG A 63 7.24 0.96 -7.84
C ARG A 63 6.24 1.31 -6.73
N VAL A 64 6.61 1.04 -5.49
CA VAL A 64 5.81 1.39 -4.30
C VAL A 64 5.77 2.90 -4.12
N MET A 65 6.91 3.59 -4.17
CA MET A 65 6.96 5.06 -4.07
C MET A 65 6.15 5.74 -5.17
N ARG A 66 6.26 5.28 -6.42
CA ARG A 66 5.45 5.80 -7.53
C ARG A 66 3.96 5.51 -7.37
N TRP A 67 3.60 4.39 -6.76
CA TRP A 67 2.20 4.09 -6.48
C TRP A 67 1.67 5.01 -5.36
N LEU A 68 2.45 5.17 -4.28
CA LEU A 68 2.14 6.06 -3.16
C LEU A 68 2.06 7.52 -3.57
N SER A 69 2.85 7.99 -4.53
CA SER A 69 2.71 9.38 -5.02
C SER A 69 1.35 9.67 -5.63
N ASN A 70 0.62 8.64 -6.06
CA ASN A 70 -0.72 8.78 -6.65
C ASN A 70 -1.86 8.41 -5.69
N HIS A 71 -1.59 7.57 -4.68
CA HIS A 71 -2.63 7.01 -3.80
C HIS A 71 -2.36 7.21 -2.31
N GLY A 72 -1.22 7.77 -1.93
CA GLY A 72 -0.74 7.78 -0.56
C GLY A 72 -1.60 8.60 0.39
N SER A 73 -2.31 9.63 -0.10
CA SER A 73 -3.33 10.34 0.67
C SER A 73 -4.53 9.46 1.06
N ALA A 74 -4.77 8.35 0.36
CA ALA A 74 -5.84 7.42 0.69
C ALA A 74 -5.42 6.33 1.68
N VAL A 75 -4.11 6.10 1.86
CA VAL A 75 -3.57 5.02 2.69
C VAL A 75 -3.63 5.42 4.17
N LYS A 76 -4.23 4.55 4.99
CA LYS A 76 -4.32 4.67 6.45
C LYS A 76 -3.47 3.61 7.14
N ASP A 77 -3.56 2.37 6.68
CA ASP A 77 -2.79 1.25 7.19
C ASP A 77 -1.92 0.67 6.08
N LEU A 78 -0.60 0.68 6.29
CA LEU A 78 0.38 0.13 5.37
C LEU A 78 1.20 -0.95 6.07
N ASP A 79 1.16 -2.16 5.52
CA ASP A 79 1.97 -3.28 5.94
C ASP A 79 2.97 -3.61 4.82
N LEU A 80 4.26 -3.47 5.08
CA LEU A 80 5.35 -3.71 4.15
C LEU A 80 6.06 -5.00 4.54
N ILE A 81 5.88 -6.03 3.72
CA ILE A 81 6.56 -7.31 3.89
C ILE A 81 7.73 -7.35 2.90
N ILE A 82 8.95 -7.22 3.42
CA ILE A 82 10.19 -7.20 2.66
C ILE A 82 10.78 -8.60 2.73
N PHE A 83 10.94 -9.28 1.59
CA PHE A 83 11.54 -10.61 1.55
C PHE A 83 13.06 -10.49 1.44
N GLU A 84 13.80 -10.98 2.44
CA GLU A 84 15.26 -11.04 2.43
C GLU A 84 15.78 -11.96 1.31
N ASP A 85 16.40 -11.35 0.30
CA ASP A 85 17.32 -12.03 -0.64
C ASP A 85 18.53 -11.14 -1.03
N ALA A 86 18.61 -9.89 -0.55
CA ALA A 86 19.77 -9.03 -0.78
C ALA A 86 19.73 -7.85 0.20
N GLY A 87 20.85 -7.56 0.86
CA GLY A 87 21.00 -6.33 1.66
C GLY A 87 20.85 -5.04 0.81
N PRO A 88 21.14 -3.85 1.35
CA PRO A 88 21.21 -3.43 2.74
C PRO A 88 19.85 -2.91 3.23
N GLN A 89 19.48 -3.23 4.48
CA GLN A 89 18.32 -2.67 5.20
C GLN A 89 18.23 -1.12 5.12
N GLN A 90 19.35 -0.45 4.84
CA GLN A 90 19.48 0.99 4.69
C GLN A 90 18.60 1.62 3.58
N ALA A 91 18.26 0.90 2.50
CA ALA A 91 17.47 1.48 1.41
C ALA A 91 16.01 1.77 1.83
N TRP A 92 15.41 0.87 2.62
CA TRP A 92 14.07 1.07 3.16
C TRP A 92 14.07 1.96 4.40
N ALA A 93 15.12 1.92 5.23
CA ALA A 93 15.27 2.87 6.34
C ALA A 93 15.36 4.32 5.86
N ARG A 94 16.17 4.60 4.82
CA ARG A 94 16.19 5.93 4.15
C ARG A 94 14.90 6.22 3.40
N GLY A 95 14.24 5.17 2.91
CA GLY A 95 12.94 5.25 2.23
C GLY A 95 11.76 5.52 3.16
N ALA A 96 11.86 5.23 4.47
CA ALA A 96 10.79 5.42 5.44
C ALA A 96 10.34 6.89 5.53
N VAL A 97 11.29 7.82 5.45
CA VAL A 97 11.00 9.27 5.37
C VAL A 97 10.19 9.59 4.12
N GLY A 98 10.58 9.02 2.97
CA GLY A 98 9.84 9.18 1.72
C GLY A 98 8.45 8.56 1.78
N LEU A 99 8.31 7.39 2.40
CA LEU A 99 7.03 6.71 2.60
C LEU A 99 6.07 7.60 3.42
N LEU A 100 6.52 8.06 4.58
CA LEU A 100 5.74 8.94 5.45
C LEU A 100 5.34 10.26 4.76
N ALA A 101 6.25 10.85 3.97
CA ALA A 101 5.96 12.06 3.21
C ALA A 101 4.87 11.84 2.15
N LEU A 102 4.80 10.65 1.55
CA LEU A 102 3.79 10.31 0.55
C LEU A 102 2.47 9.83 1.16
N THR A 103 2.45 9.45 2.43
CA THR A 103 1.26 8.96 3.15
C THR A 103 0.90 9.86 4.33
N PRO A 104 0.34 11.06 4.08
CA PRO A 104 0.04 12.02 5.15
C PRO A 104 -1.07 11.56 6.11
N ASN A 105 -1.92 10.62 5.67
CA ASN A 105 -3.04 10.09 6.45
C ASN A 105 -2.74 8.73 7.10
N LEU A 106 -1.47 8.32 7.10
CA LEU A 106 -1.05 7.05 7.66
C LEU A 106 -1.26 7.04 9.17
N GLN A 107 -1.96 6.02 9.66
CA GLN A 107 -2.23 5.76 11.07
C GLN A 107 -1.35 4.62 11.58
N LYS A 108 -1.12 3.60 10.73
CA LYS A 108 -0.32 2.44 11.04
C LYS A 108 0.66 2.11 9.92
N LEU A 109 1.93 1.94 10.30
CA LEU A 109 2.97 1.38 9.45
C LEU A 109 3.55 0.14 10.13
N SER A 110 3.56 -0.98 9.42
CA SER A 110 4.23 -2.21 9.86
C SER A 110 5.26 -2.57 8.80
N ILE A 111 6.50 -2.82 9.20
CA ILE A 111 7.56 -3.28 8.30
C ILE A 111 8.05 -4.61 8.86
N ASN A 112 7.88 -5.67 8.08
CA ASN A 112 8.31 -7.01 8.40
C ASN A 112 9.35 -7.43 7.36
N ASP A 113 10.54 -7.85 7.78
CA ASP A 113 11.63 -8.24 6.89
C ASP A 113 11.73 -9.76 6.66
N GLY A 114 10.70 -10.52 7.06
CA GLY A 114 10.65 -11.98 6.89
C GLY A 114 11.43 -12.73 7.96
N SER A 115 12.37 -12.08 8.64
CA SER A 115 12.77 -12.39 10.01
C SER A 115 11.59 -12.12 10.95
N GLN A 116 11.47 -12.84 12.05
CA GLN A 116 10.33 -12.68 12.99
C GLN A 116 10.26 -11.30 13.68
N ASP A 117 11.16 -10.38 13.34
CA ASP A 117 11.27 -9.04 13.88
C ASP A 117 10.36 -8.08 13.08
N VAL A 118 9.21 -7.75 13.68
CA VAL A 118 8.28 -6.77 13.11
C VAL A 118 8.59 -5.40 13.69
N LEU A 119 9.05 -4.48 12.83
CA LEU A 119 9.16 -3.07 13.18
C LEU A 119 7.78 -2.42 13.08
N PHE A 120 7.17 -2.16 14.23
CA PHE A 120 5.90 -1.43 14.32
C PHE A 120 6.17 0.07 14.48
N PHE A 121 5.71 0.86 13.51
CA PHE A 121 5.66 2.31 13.62
C PHE A 121 4.19 2.73 13.73
N ARG A 122 3.74 3.06 14.95
CA ARG A 122 2.43 3.70 15.13
C ARG A 122 2.60 5.17 14.78
N ALA A 123 1.87 5.67 13.79
CA ALA A 123 1.94 7.07 13.37
C ALA A 123 1.20 8.01 14.35
N GLU A 124 1.30 7.73 15.67
CA GLU A 124 0.83 8.61 16.73
C GLU A 124 1.95 9.55 17.16
N ALA A 125 2.43 10.36 16.21
CA ALA A 125 3.05 11.65 16.47
C ALA A 125 3.70 12.12 15.17
N SER A 126 3.22 13.26 14.68
CA SER A 126 3.98 14.24 13.91
C SER A 126 5.49 14.01 13.97
N VAL A 127 6.11 13.65 12.85
CA VAL A 127 7.47 14.07 12.49
C VAL A 127 8.46 14.12 13.67
N LYS A 128 8.56 13.04 14.47
CA LYS A 128 9.59 12.90 15.52
C LYS A 128 10.54 11.74 15.28
N LEU A 129 10.30 10.94 14.24
CA LEU A 129 11.13 9.82 13.82
C LEU A 129 12.27 10.19 12.85
N ALA A 130 12.58 11.50 12.71
CA ALA A 130 13.89 11.92 12.22
C ALA A 130 14.99 11.80 13.31
N ALA A 131 14.65 11.33 14.52
CA ALA A 131 15.56 11.29 15.67
C ALA A 131 15.63 9.95 16.41
N ALA A 132 15.04 8.86 15.89
CA ALA A 132 15.33 7.54 16.46
C ALA A 132 16.58 6.98 15.77
N GLU A 133 17.69 7.10 16.48
CA GLU A 133 19.02 6.65 16.10
C GLU A 133 19.02 5.21 15.61
N VAL A 134 19.78 4.99 14.53
CA VAL A 134 20.41 3.70 14.25
C VAL A 134 21.33 3.41 15.43
N ILE A 135 20.93 2.46 16.29
CA ILE A 135 21.84 1.77 17.22
C ILE A 135 21.98 0.34 16.73
#